data_AF-A0A5R8PI60-F1
#
_entry.id   AF-A0A5R8PI60-F1
#
_cell.length_a   1.000
_cell.length_b   1.000
_cell.length_c   1.000
_cell.angle_alpha   90.00
_cell.angle_beta   90.00
_cell.angle_gamma   90.00
#
_symmetry.space_group_name_H-M   'P 1'
#
loop_
_entity.id
_entity.type
_entity.pdbx_description
1 polymer ?
#
loop_
_entity_poly.entity_id
_entity_poly.type
_entity_poly.pdbx_seq_one_letter_code
_entity_poly.pdbx_strand_id
1 'polypeptide(L)' 'MSTISARGGQRIQTPTRESAVEFVIDAIESTGAATRYDFDIDQIVTHVHALADDWDFTSLQRATFWRVASSFIKE' A
#
# COMPACT_ATOMS: atom_id res chain seq x y z
N MET A 1 10.80 3.63 31.59
CA MET A 1 11.17 4.32 30.33
C MET A 1 10.34 3.71 29.21
N SER A 2 9.85 4.54 28.31
CA SER A 2 8.59 4.40 27.56
C SER A 2 8.46 3.25 26.55
N THR A 3 7.24 2.70 26.56
CA THR A 3 6.47 2.04 25.47
C THR A 3 7.03 0.79 24.80
N ILE A 4 6.66 -0.36 25.37
CA ILE A 4 6.39 -1.56 24.59
C ILE A 4 5.08 -1.33 23.82
N SER A 5 5.14 -0.76 22.62
CA SER A 5 4.01 -0.85 21.69
C SER A 5 4.18 -2.12 20.90
N ALA A 6 3.38 -3.11 21.28
CA ALA A 6 3.34 -4.44 20.72
C ALA A 6 3.24 -4.39 19.19
N ARG A 7 4.31 -4.82 18.50
CA ARG A 7 4.23 -5.38 17.12
C ARG A 7 3.50 -6.74 17.08
N GLY A 8 2.68 -7.02 18.10
CA GLY A 8 2.01 -8.28 18.37
C GLY A 8 0.55 -8.16 17.98
N GLY A 9 0.27 -8.57 16.75
CA GLY A 9 -1.07 -8.56 16.22
C GLY A 9 -1.00 -8.73 14.73
N GLN A 10 -0.60 -9.91 14.27
CA GLN A 10 -1.01 -10.40 12.95
C GLN A 10 -2.53 -10.60 13.03
N ARG A 11 -3.24 -9.48 13.10
CA ARG A 11 -4.68 -9.40 13.08
C ARG A 11 -5.02 -10.00 11.72
N ILE A 12 -5.92 -10.95 11.72
CA ILE A 12 -6.79 -11.21 10.58
C ILE A 12 -7.49 -9.89 10.29
N GLN A 13 -6.77 -8.95 9.67
CA GLN A 13 -7.25 -7.66 9.29
C GLN A 13 -8.11 -7.97 8.09
N THR A 14 -9.42 -7.82 8.26
CA THR A 14 -10.29 -7.63 7.10
C THR A 14 -9.60 -6.56 6.25
N PRO A 15 -9.30 -6.85 4.99
CA PRO A 15 -8.57 -5.89 4.17
C PRO A 15 -9.40 -4.62 4.13
N THR A 16 -8.80 -3.53 4.58
CA THR A 16 -9.44 -2.21 4.68
C THR A 16 -8.54 -1.21 3.98
N ARG A 17 -9.13 -0.07 3.60
CA ARG A 17 -8.40 1.04 2.97
C ARG A 17 -7.16 1.44 3.74
N GLU A 18 -7.21 1.44 5.08
CA GLU A 18 -6.07 1.82 5.92
C GLU A 18 -4.90 0.83 5.77
N SER A 19 -5.14 -0.47 5.89
CA SER A 19 -4.10 -1.49 5.63
C SER A 19 -3.60 -1.47 4.20
N ALA A 20 -4.46 -1.17 3.24
CA ALA A 20 -4.09 -1.02 1.84
C ALA A 20 -3.12 0.17 1.63
N VAL A 21 -3.42 1.33 2.23
CA VAL A 21 -2.52 2.50 2.23
C VAL A 21 -1.18 2.15 2.86
N GLU A 22 -1.17 1.51 4.02
CA GLU A 22 0.07 1.09 4.68
C GLU A 22 0.88 0.13 3.82
N PHE A 23 0.23 -0.83 3.15
CA PHE A 23 0.88 -1.75 2.21
C PHE A 23 1.52 -1.03 1.02
N VAL A 24 0.83 -0.04 0.43
CA VAL A 24 1.39 0.74 -0.69
C VAL A 24 2.60 1.54 -0.24
N ILE A 25 2.54 2.18 0.93
CA ILE A 25 3.67 2.93 1.49
C ILE A 25 4.85 1.99 1.74
N ASP A 26 4.62 0.86 2.41
CA ASP A 26 5.66 -0.15 2.67
C ASP A 26 6.28 -0.68 1.37
N ALA A 27 5.47 -1.00 0.35
CA ALA A 27 5.96 -1.47 -0.94
C ALA A 27 6.83 -0.43 -1.67
N ILE A 28 6.44 0.84 -1.63
CA ILE A 28 7.20 1.95 -2.23
C ILE A 28 8.50 2.18 -1.47
N GLU A 29 8.44 2.31 -0.16
CA GLU A 29 9.63 2.55 0.68
C GLU A 29 10.58 1.34 0.68
N SER A 30 10.05 0.12 0.57
CA SER A 30 10.84 -1.12 0.42
C SER A 30 11.63 -1.17 -0.88
N THR A 31 11.12 -0.52 -1.94
CA THR A 31 11.84 -0.40 -3.22
C THR A 31 13.04 0.55 -3.10
N GLY A 32 13.01 1.50 -2.18
CA GLY A 32 14.11 2.41 -1.88
C GLY A 32 14.42 3.46 -2.95
N ALA A 33 13.69 3.45 -4.07
CA ALA A 33 13.88 4.39 -5.18
C ALA A 33 13.06 5.68 -5.02
N ALA A 34 12.00 5.65 -4.21
CA ALA A 34 11.07 6.75 -4.05
C ALA A 34 10.35 6.66 -2.70
N THR A 35 9.66 7.73 -2.30
CA THR A 35 8.95 7.82 -1.02
C THR A 35 7.46 8.03 -1.24
N ARG A 36 6.64 7.85 -0.20
CA ARG A 36 5.19 8.15 -0.22
C ARG A 36 4.80 9.55 -0.70
N TYR A 37 5.73 10.50 -0.71
CA TYR A 37 5.50 11.86 -1.18
C TYR A 37 5.65 12.01 -2.70
N ASP A 38 6.37 11.08 -3.32
CA ASP A 38 6.59 10.99 -4.76
C ASP A 38 5.38 10.42 -5.50
N PHE A 39 4.47 9.77 -4.79
CA PHE A 39 3.30 9.11 -5.36
C PHE A 39 2.00 9.63 -4.77
N ASP A 40 0.94 9.68 -5.58
CA ASP A 40 -0.42 9.88 -5.09
C ASP A 40 -1.00 8.57 -4.52
N ILE A 41 -0.63 8.25 -3.27
CA ILE A 41 -1.04 7.02 -2.56
C ILE A 41 -2.56 6.84 -2.54
N ASP A 42 -3.32 7.91 -2.30
CA ASP A 42 -4.77 7.87 -2.25
C ASP A 42 -5.40 7.45 -3.60
N GLN A 43 -4.84 7.97 -4.71
CA GLN A 43 -5.26 7.59 -6.06
C GLN A 43 -4.86 6.16 -6.40
N ILE A 44 -3.63 5.75 -6.06
CA ILE A 44 -3.16 4.37 -6.26
C ILE A 44 -4.09 3.40 -5.54
N VAL A 45 -4.35 3.62 -4.25
CA VAL A 45 -5.20 2.77 -3.42
C VAL A 45 -6.62 2.69 -3.99
N THR A 46 -7.19 3.81 -4.43
CA THR A 46 -8.52 3.85 -5.03
C THR A 46 -8.57 3.09 -6.36
N HIS A 47 -7.56 3.26 -7.22
CA HIS A 47 -7.50 2.61 -8.53
C HIS A 47 -7.25 1.10 -8.41
N VAL A 48 -6.34 0.71 -7.51
CA VAL A 48 -6.03 -0.68 -7.20
C VAL A 48 -7.26 -1.39 -6.62
N HIS A 49 -7.99 -0.74 -5.72
CA HIS A 49 -9.26 -1.26 -5.21
C HIS A 49 -10.29 -1.47 -6.31
N ALA A 50 -10.45 -0.52 -7.23
CA ALA A 50 -11.36 -0.67 -8.37
C ALA A 50 -10.98 -1.82 -9.32
N LEU A 51 -9.70 -2.20 -9.37
CA LEU A 51 -9.22 -3.33 -10.17
C LEU A 51 -9.34 -4.68 -9.46
N ALA A 52 -9.06 -4.71 -8.15
CA ALA A 52 -9.14 -5.92 -7.33
C ALA A 52 -10.56 -6.24 -6.85
N ASP A 53 -11.46 -5.26 -6.88
CA ASP A 53 -12.76 -5.27 -6.21
C ASP A 53 -12.67 -5.53 -4.69
N ASP A 54 -11.46 -5.41 -4.13
CA ASP A 54 -11.15 -5.71 -2.74
C ASP A 54 -9.99 -4.82 -2.24
N TRP A 55 -9.73 -4.83 -0.94
CA TRP A 55 -8.61 -4.13 -0.33
C TRP A 55 -7.38 -5.04 -0.14
N ASP A 56 -7.49 -6.33 -0.50
CA ASP A 56 -6.39 -7.29 -0.48
C ASP A 56 -5.47 -7.09 -1.69
N PHE A 57 -4.45 -6.26 -1.48
CA PHE A 57 -3.48 -5.95 -2.54
C PHE A 57 -2.47 -7.08 -2.75
N THR A 58 -2.40 -8.04 -1.83
CA THR A 58 -1.59 -9.25 -1.92
C THR A 58 -2.09 -10.24 -2.97
N SER A 59 -3.41 -10.28 -3.21
CA SER A 59 -4.04 -11.07 -4.27
C SER A 59 -3.74 -10.51 -5.67
N LEU A 60 -3.44 -9.21 -5.75
CA LEU A 60 -3.07 -8.55 -7.00
C LEU A 60 -1.65 -8.91 -7.43
N GLN A 61 -1.46 -9.11 -8.73
CA GLN A 61 -0.13 -9.32 -9.29
C GLN A 61 0.73 -8.07 -9.07
N ARG A 62 1.91 -8.24 -8.46
CA ARG A 62 2.91 -7.16 -8.26
C ARG A 62 3.18 -6.37 -9.53
N ALA A 63 3.26 -7.02 -10.69
CA ALA A 63 3.49 -6.34 -11.96
C ALA A 63 2.35 -5.37 -12.33
N THR A 64 1.10 -5.76 -12.07
CA THR A 64 -0.08 -4.90 -12.27
C THR A 64 -0.08 -3.75 -11.27
N PHE A 65 0.17 -4.04 -9.99
CA PHE A 65 0.31 -3.02 -8.95
C PHE A 65 1.35 -1.96 -9.34
N TRP A 66 2.57 -2.38 -9.70
CA TRP A 66 3.63 -1.46 -10.09
C TRP A 66 3.29 -0.67 -11.35
N ARG A 67 2.64 -1.27 -12.35
CA ARG A 67 2.16 -0.54 -13.53
C ARG A 67 1.23 0.61 -13.14
N VAL A 68 0.30 0.35 -12.22
CA VAL A 68 -0.62 1.38 -11.72
C VAL A 68 0.15 2.41 -10.90
N ALA A 69 0.95 1.99 -9.92
CA ALA A 69 1.73 2.87 -9.06
C ALA A 69 2.63 3.83 -9.87
N SER A 70 3.36 3.32 -10.86
CA SER A 70 4.21 4.13 -11.75
C SER A 70 3.43 5.15 -12.58
N SER A 71 2.14 4.94 -12.82
CA SER A 71 1.28 5.91 -13.52
C SER A 71 0.87 7.09 -12.63
N PHE A 72 1.06 7.00 -11.31
CA PHE A 72 0.68 8.02 -10.33
C PHE A 72 1.88 8.63 -9.61
N ILE A 73 3.03 8.65 -10.29
CA ILE A 73 4.21 9.41 -9.86
C ILE A 73 3.91 10.90 -10.04
N LYS A 74 4.15 11.70 -9.01
CA LYS A 74 4.06 13.15 -9.03
C LYS A 74 5.39 13.68 -9.58
N GLU A 75 5.33 14.34 -10.74
CA GLU A 75 6.48 15.00 -11.38
C GLU A 75 7.01 16.21 -10.59
#